data_AF-A0A924KT21-F1
#
_entry.id   AF-A0A924KT21-F1
#
_cell.length_a   1.000
_cell.length_b   1.000
_cell.length_c   1.000
_cell.angle_alpha   90.00
_cell.angle_beta   90.00
_cell.angle_gamma   90.00
#
_symmetry.space_group_name_H-M   'P 1'
#
loop_
_entity.id
_entity.type
_entity.pdbx_description
1 polymer ?
#
loop_
_entity_poly.entity_id
_entity_poly.type
_entity_poly.pdbx_seq_one_letter_code
_entity_poly.pdbx_strand_id
1 'polypeptide(L)'
;DQWHGMSRTGTLARLYGSAPEPRLAMNVHDLARRGFKDGDLVRVQSRRGAIYVAAEGSESMRSGQVYLAMHWGKRFLGGAESAGVNTLTNPAFDNFSRQPELKHAAVKVVAAALSWHMIAFRECKDDENTLLDALGALQTDVAFMSCVLIGRDRPGVLVRVAHHGAPSADWLSRLDSVMALDGANVLRYDDPRRGSARRILVADNRLIATRLSGDLAATKSGEWLRAWLLSGKPVAEIRRLLLSPIAEAPIGMPPASRAVCQCLDVSEAAICAELSLSAGSGDERLDALKTTLKCGTECGSCLPELKSLIRKTPTTLQVEAA
;
A
#
# COMPACT_ATOMS: atom_id res chain seq x y z
N ASP A 1 0.59 -13.87 -0.05
CA ASP A 1 -0.65 -14.63 0.28
C ASP A 1 -1.85 -14.38 -0.65
N GLN A 2 -1.67 -13.79 -1.83
CA GLN A 2 -2.78 -13.58 -2.76
C GLN A 2 -2.95 -14.76 -3.74
N TRP A 3 -4.19 -15.09 -4.11
CA TRP A 3 -4.53 -16.26 -4.95
C TRP A 3 -5.27 -15.84 -6.23
N HIS A 4 -4.69 -16.15 -7.40
CA HIS A 4 -5.21 -15.77 -8.73
C HIS A 4 -5.71 -14.32 -8.81
N GLY A 5 -6.92 -14.06 -9.28
CA GLY A 5 -7.49 -12.72 -9.35
C GLY A 5 -8.00 -12.16 -8.02
N MET A 6 -7.63 -12.77 -6.90
CA MET A 6 -8.04 -12.38 -5.54
C MET A 6 -9.55 -12.40 -5.28
N SER A 7 -10.30 -13.24 -6.00
CA SER A 7 -11.75 -13.43 -5.76
C SER A 7 -12.07 -14.01 -4.38
N ARG A 8 -11.10 -14.68 -3.75
CA ARG A 8 -11.19 -15.20 -2.37
C ARG A 8 -10.26 -14.46 -1.41
N THR A 9 -9.00 -14.27 -1.78
CA THR A 9 -8.01 -13.69 -0.85
C THR A 9 -8.13 -12.17 -0.74
N GLY A 10 -8.61 -11.49 -1.79
CA GLY A 10 -8.82 -10.05 -1.80
C GLY A 10 -10.07 -9.59 -1.06
N THR A 11 -10.88 -10.52 -0.53
CA THR A 11 -12.06 -10.19 0.28
C THR A 11 -11.74 -10.17 1.78
N LEU A 12 -10.50 -10.46 2.17
CA LEU A 12 -10.09 -10.58 3.57
C LEU A 12 -8.91 -9.63 3.83
N ALA A 13 -9.15 -8.58 4.63
CA ALA A 13 -8.15 -7.54 4.91
C ALA A 13 -6.82 -8.09 5.44
N ARG A 14 -6.89 -9.09 6.32
CA ARG A 14 -5.69 -9.75 6.86
C ARG A 14 -4.76 -10.27 5.76
N LEU A 15 -5.24 -10.73 4.60
CA LEU A 15 -4.37 -11.33 3.57
C LEU A 15 -3.57 -10.31 2.74
N TYR A 16 -3.71 -9.02 3.02
CA TYR A 16 -2.95 -7.95 2.38
C TYR A 16 -1.57 -7.70 3.01
N GLY A 17 -1.24 -8.30 4.16
CA GLY A 17 -0.01 -7.95 4.89
C GLY A 17 1.30 -8.11 4.10
N SER A 18 1.44 -9.19 3.31
CA SER A 18 2.65 -9.43 2.50
C SER A 18 2.75 -8.56 1.24
N ALA A 19 1.60 -8.15 0.69
CA ALA A 19 1.48 -7.40 -0.55
C ALA A 19 0.32 -6.41 -0.40
N PRO A 20 0.55 -5.29 0.32
CA PRO A 20 -0.54 -4.42 0.77
C PRO A 20 -1.15 -3.61 -0.37
N GLU A 21 -0.36 -3.30 -1.40
CA GLU A 21 -0.75 -2.44 -2.51
C GLU A 21 -0.07 -2.94 -3.81
N PRO A 22 -0.62 -2.65 -5.00
CA PRO A 22 0.04 -2.93 -6.28
C PRO A 22 1.35 -2.12 -6.40
N ARG A 23 2.47 -2.83 -6.61
CA ARG A 23 3.78 -2.23 -6.81
C ARG A 23 4.54 -2.88 -7.97
N LEU A 24 5.23 -2.05 -8.76
CA LEU A 24 6.10 -2.48 -9.83
C LEU A 24 7.53 -2.62 -9.30
N ALA A 25 7.93 -3.87 -9.01
CA ALA A 25 9.29 -4.16 -8.61
C ALA A 25 10.25 -3.90 -9.78
N MET A 26 11.28 -3.12 -9.53
CA MET A 26 12.33 -2.74 -10.47
C MET A 26 13.69 -2.87 -9.80
N ASN A 27 14.73 -3.23 -10.56
CA ASN A 27 16.08 -3.23 -10.05
C ASN A 27 16.44 -1.87 -9.42
N VAL A 28 17.01 -1.87 -8.20
CA VAL A 28 17.35 -0.64 -7.46
C VAL A 28 18.24 0.33 -8.25
N HIS A 29 19.18 -0.19 -9.05
CA HIS A 29 20.06 0.65 -9.88
C HIS A 29 19.37 1.21 -11.12
N ASP A 30 18.43 0.47 -11.72
CA ASP A 30 17.64 1.00 -12.83
C ASP A 30 16.66 2.07 -12.36
N LEU A 31 16.05 1.87 -11.19
CA LEU A 31 15.18 2.84 -10.52
C LEU A 31 15.94 4.16 -10.30
N ALA A 32 17.14 4.08 -9.70
CA ALA A 32 18.01 5.23 -9.50
C ALA A 32 18.50 5.87 -10.83
N ARG A 33 18.95 5.07 -11.81
CA ARG A 33 19.43 5.57 -13.11
C ARG A 33 18.34 6.32 -13.88
N ARG A 34 17.08 5.97 -13.67
CA ARG A 34 15.90 6.62 -14.27
C ARG A 34 15.39 7.82 -13.45
N GLY A 35 16.01 8.12 -12.30
CA GLY A 35 15.63 9.22 -11.43
C GLY A 35 14.34 8.98 -10.63
N PHE A 36 13.89 7.73 -10.52
CA PHE A 36 12.75 7.36 -9.69
C PHE A 36 13.20 7.07 -8.25
N LYS A 37 12.27 7.21 -7.31
CA LYS A 37 12.40 6.80 -5.91
C LYS A 37 11.40 5.70 -5.58
N ASP A 38 11.65 4.97 -4.50
CA ASP A 38 10.66 4.02 -3.99
C ASP A 38 9.34 4.73 -3.66
N GLY A 39 8.23 4.16 -4.12
CA GLY A 39 6.89 4.74 -3.96
C GLY A 39 6.52 5.78 -5.02
N ASP A 40 7.44 6.22 -5.89
CA ASP A 40 7.09 7.14 -6.98
C ASP A 40 6.09 6.48 -7.92
N LEU A 41 5.06 7.25 -8.30
CA LEU A 41 4.09 6.78 -9.27
C LEU A 41 4.69 6.85 -10.68
N VAL A 42 4.68 5.71 -11.38
CA VAL A 42 5.15 5.59 -12.76
C VAL A 42 4.01 5.20 -13.69
N ARG A 43 4.11 5.62 -14.96
CA ARG A 43 3.28 5.12 -16.04
C ARG A 43 4.00 3.99 -16.74
N VAL A 44 3.37 2.82 -16.78
CA VAL A 44 3.85 1.64 -17.50
C VAL A 44 2.99 1.48 -18.75
N GLN A 45 3.62 1.37 -19.91
CA GLN A 45 2.95 1.34 -21.20
C GLN A 45 3.39 0.11 -21.99
N SER A 46 2.45 -0.60 -22.59
CA SER A 46 2.69 -1.64 -23.58
C SER A 46 1.99 -1.30 -24.89
N ARG A 47 2.07 -2.19 -25.89
CA ARG A 47 1.31 -2.04 -27.14
C ARG A 47 -0.20 -2.08 -26.94
N ARG A 48 -0.71 -2.69 -25.84
CA ARG A 48 -2.16 -2.83 -25.59
C ARG A 48 -2.75 -1.70 -24.76
N GLY A 49 -1.96 -1.02 -23.95
CA GLY A 49 -2.48 0.02 -23.06
C GLY A 49 -1.45 0.48 -22.05
N ALA A 50 -1.94 1.24 -21.07
CA ALA A 50 -1.11 1.81 -20.03
C ALA A 50 -1.77 1.68 -18.65
N ILE A 51 -0.94 1.59 -17.63
CA ILE A 51 -1.38 1.67 -16.23
C ILE A 51 -0.47 2.65 -15.49
N TYR A 52 -0.97 3.15 -14.36
CA TYR A 52 -0.15 3.83 -13.36
C TYR A 52 -0.02 2.93 -12.14
N VAL A 53 1.18 2.88 -11.55
CA VAL A 53 1.47 2.04 -10.39
C VAL A 53 2.70 2.60 -9.66
N ALA A 54 2.79 2.39 -8.35
CA ALA A 54 3.96 2.79 -7.58
C ALA A 54 5.16 1.91 -7.93
N ALA A 55 6.33 2.51 -8.12
CA ALA A 55 7.58 1.79 -8.28
C ALA A 55 8.09 1.30 -6.92
N GLU A 56 8.73 0.13 -6.93
CA GLU A 56 9.39 -0.46 -5.77
C GLU A 56 10.81 -0.89 -6.13
N GLY A 57 11.77 -0.48 -5.32
CA GLY A 57 13.16 -0.90 -5.47
C GLY A 57 13.36 -2.34 -5.02
N SER A 58 13.93 -3.18 -5.87
CA SER A 58 14.21 -4.58 -5.56
C SER A 58 15.61 -5.01 -5.99
N GLU A 59 16.40 -5.53 -5.06
CA GLU A 59 17.73 -6.11 -5.33
C GLU A 59 17.63 -7.46 -6.04
N SER A 60 16.50 -8.18 -5.90
CA SER A 60 16.29 -9.48 -6.55
C SER A 60 15.88 -9.36 -8.01
N MET A 61 15.47 -8.16 -8.44
CA MET A 61 15.11 -7.91 -9.84
C MET A 61 16.35 -7.77 -10.72
N ARG A 62 16.39 -8.51 -11.83
CA ARG A 62 17.42 -8.37 -12.84
C ARG A 62 17.30 -7.01 -13.55
N SER A 63 18.42 -6.35 -13.80
CA SER A 63 18.43 -5.10 -14.57
C SER A 63 17.82 -5.28 -15.96
N GLY A 64 17.04 -4.29 -16.38
CA GLY A 64 16.25 -4.30 -17.62
C GLY A 64 14.89 -5.00 -17.51
N GLN A 65 14.55 -5.56 -16.35
CA GLN A 65 13.28 -6.23 -16.10
C GLN A 65 12.49 -5.54 -14.99
N VAL A 66 11.16 -5.66 -15.08
CA VAL A 66 10.22 -5.23 -14.04
C VAL A 66 9.22 -6.35 -13.77
N TYR A 67 8.69 -6.39 -12.56
CA TYR A 67 7.70 -7.37 -12.14
C TYR A 67 6.50 -6.68 -11.48
N LEU A 68 5.30 -7.09 -11.86
CA LEU A 68 4.04 -6.69 -11.23
C LEU A 68 3.15 -7.92 -11.12
N ALA A 69 2.68 -8.21 -9.90
CA ALA A 69 1.89 -9.42 -9.64
C ALA A 69 0.54 -9.37 -10.36
N MET A 70 0.14 -10.47 -11.02
CA MET A 70 -1.10 -10.57 -11.80
C MET A 70 -2.40 -10.36 -11.00
N HIS A 71 -2.31 -10.39 -9.68
CA HIS A 71 -3.43 -10.32 -8.75
C HIS A 71 -4.27 -9.04 -8.90
N TRP A 72 -3.63 -7.94 -9.29
CA TRP A 72 -4.22 -6.60 -9.26
C TRP A 72 -5.09 -6.30 -10.49
N GLY A 73 -6.29 -6.88 -10.53
CA GLY A 73 -7.32 -6.56 -11.53
C GLY A 73 -8.11 -5.29 -11.23
N LYS A 74 -9.07 -4.96 -12.10
CA LYS A 74 -9.94 -3.76 -12.04
C LYS A 74 -10.55 -3.48 -10.66
N ARG A 75 -10.84 -4.51 -9.86
CA ARG A 75 -11.37 -4.32 -8.50
C ARG A 75 -10.42 -3.51 -7.59
N PHE A 76 -9.11 -3.62 -7.80
CA PHE A 76 -8.09 -3.09 -6.89
C PHE A 76 -7.18 -2.03 -7.52
N LEU A 77 -7.03 -2.08 -8.85
CA LEU A 77 -6.17 -1.19 -9.62
C LEU A 77 -6.87 -0.79 -10.91
N GLY A 78 -7.06 0.51 -11.09
CA GLY A 78 -7.73 1.06 -12.26
C GLY A 78 -7.37 2.52 -12.54
N GLY A 79 -8.23 3.13 -13.34
CA GLY A 79 -8.06 4.45 -13.95
C GLY A 79 -8.77 4.46 -15.31
N ALA A 80 -8.92 5.64 -15.91
CA ALA A 80 -9.59 5.81 -17.21
C ALA A 80 -9.02 4.89 -18.33
N GLU A 81 -7.71 4.63 -18.30
CA GLU A 81 -7.02 3.78 -19.29
C GLU A 81 -6.71 2.35 -18.79
N SER A 82 -7.08 2.00 -17.55
CA SER A 82 -6.60 0.80 -16.86
C SER A 82 -7.73 -0.08 -16.31
N ALA A 83 -7.63 -1.38 -16.57
CA ALA A 83 -8.47 -2.42 -15.95
C ALA A 83 -7.63 -3.37 -15.07
N GLY A 84 -6.47 -2.90 -14.61
CA GLY A 84 -5.49 -3.66 -13.83
C GLY A 84 -4.34 -4.20 -14.69
N VAL A 85 -3.54 -5.10 -14.11
CA VAL A 85 -2.25 -5.54 -14.69
C VAL A 85 -2.37 -6.11 -16.11
N ASN A 86 -3.44 -6.85 -16.39
CA ASN A 86 -3.67 -7.46 -17.70
C ASN A 86 -3.96 -6.45 -18.83
N THR A 87 -4.10 -5.15 -18.52
CA THR A 87 -4.04 -4.08 -19.53
C THR A 87 -2.68 -4.08 -20.26
N LEU A 88 -1.59 -4.46 -19.58
CA LEU A 88 -0.24 -4.44 -20.14
C LEU A 88 0.13 -5.70 -20.93
N THR A 89 -0.55 -6.82 -20.72
CA THR A 89 -0.15 -8.13 -21.27
C THR A 89 -0.42 -8.21 -22.78
N ASN A 90 -0.21 -9.37 -23.39
CA ASN A 90 -0.48 -9.61 -24.81
C ASN A 90 -1.61 -10.66 -24.96
N PRO A 91 -2.34 -10.70 -26.09
CA PRO A 91 -3.40 -11.67 -26.32
C PRO A 91 -2.88 -12.98 -26.95
N ALA A 92 -1.57 -13.14 -27.08
CA ALA A 92 -1.00 -14.33 -27.71
C ALA A 92 -1.28 -15.55 -26.84
N PHE A 93 -1.50 -16.69 -27.50
CA PHE A 93 -1.69 -17.98 -26.86
C PHE A 93 -0.98 -19.04 -27.70
N ASP A 94 -0.61 -20.14 -27.07
CA ASP A 94 -0.04 -21.29 -27.77
C ASP A 94 -1.08 -21.93 -28.70
N ASN A 95 -0.70 -22.21 -29.95
CA ASN A 95 -1.65 -22.68 -30.97
C ASN A 95 -2.21 -24.08 -30.70
N PHE A 96 -1.51 -24.90 -29.89
CA PHE A 96 -1.93 -26.26 -29.58
C PHE A 96 -2.75 -26.30 -28.28
N SER A 97 -2.16 -25.85 -27.17
CA SER A 97 -2.77 -25.89 -25.84
C SER A 97 -3.75 -24.76 -25.55
N ARG A 98 -3.72 -23.69 -26.37
CA ARG A 98 -4.48 -22.44 -26.16
C ARG A 98 -4.14 -21.70 -24.86
N GLN A 99 -3.01 -22.02 -24.21
CA GLN A 99 -2.57 -21.31 -23.01
C GLN A 99 -2.06 -19.90 -23.35
N PRO A 100 -2.43 -18.86 -22.58
CA PRO A 100 -2.04 -17.48 -22.86
C PRO A 100 -0.59 -17.17 -22.47
N GLU A 101 0.04 -16.25 -23.19
CA GLU A 101 1.37 -15.71 -22.88
C GLU A 101 1.26 -14.59 -21.83
N LEU A 102 1.33 -14.99 -20.56
CA LEU A 102 1.25 -14.09 -19.41
C LEU A 102 2.60 -13.89 -18.69
N LYS A 103 3.68 -14.50 -19.18
CA LYS A 103 4.99 -14.48 -18.50
C LYS A 103 5.85 -13.30 -18.92
N HIS A 104 5.62 -12.72 -20.10
CA HIS A 104 6.33 -11.53 -20.52
C HIS A 104 5.46 -10.53 -21.31
N ALA A 105 5.76 -9.25 -21.13
CA ALA A 105 5.23 -8.17 -21.95
C ALA A 105 6.32 -7.10 -22.10
N ALA A 106 6.55 -6.64 -23.33
CA ALA A 106 7.44 -5.52 -23.58
C ALA A 106 6.76 -4.22 -23.11
N VAL A 107 7.42 -3.51 -22.19
CA VAL A 107 6.87 -2.29 -21.58
C VAL A 107 7.88 -1.13 -21.60
N LYS A 108 7.34 0.08 -21.65
CA LYS A 108 8.05 1.33 -21.40
C LYS A 108 7.59 1.87 -20.04
N VAL A 109 8.54 2.27 -19.19
CA VAL A 109 8.27 2.90 -17.89
C VAL A 109 8.74 4.34 -17.92
N VAL A 110 7.85 5.27 -17.58
CA VAL A 110 8.10 6.72 -17.51
C VAL A 110 7.48 7.31 -16.23
N ALA A 111 7.89 8.52 -15.84
CA ALA A 111 7.26 9.25 -14.74
C ALA A 111 5.76 9.44 -15.02
N ALA A 112 4.90 9.34 -13.98
CA ALA A 112 3.46 9.48 -14.15
C ALA A 112 3.02 10.90 -14.57
N ALA A 113 3.75 11.94 -14.16
CA ALA A 113 3.42 13.35 -14.42
C ALA A 113 1.96 13.72 -14.05
N LEU A 114 1.51 13.27 -12.88
CA LEU A 114 0.22 13.60 -12.28
C LEU A 114 0.47 14.62 -11.16
N SER A 115 -0.21 15.76 -11.22
CA SER A 115 0.03 16.89 -10.31
C SER A 115 -0.84 16.85 -9.06
N TRP A 116 -1.97 16.13 -9.12
CA TRP A 116 -2.92 16.01 -8.04
C TRP A 116 -2.93 14.58 -7.49
N HIS A 117 -2.98 14.48 -6.17
CA HIS A 117 -2.93 13.25 -5.41
C HIS A 117 -4.01 13.25 -4.32
N MET A 118 -4.46 12.05 -3.97
CA MET A 118 -5.33 11.82 -2.84
C MET A 118 -5.00 10.50 -2.17
N ILE A 119 -5.05 10.51 -0.84
CA ILE A 119 -5.12 9.31 -0.01
C ILE A 119 -6.39 9.42 0.83
N ALA A 120 -7.22 8.38 0.78
CA ALA A 120 -8.39 8.26 1.63
C ALA A 120 -8.44 6.88 2.26
N PHE A 121 -8.86 6.79 3.52
CA PHE A 121 -9.05 5.51 4.18
C PHE A 121 -10.17 5.60 5.20
N ARG A 122 -10.85 4.48 5.43
CA ARG A 122 -11.99 4.36 6.33
C ARG A 122 -11.99 3.00 7.00
N GLU A 123 -12.19 2.99 8.31
CA GLU A 123 -12.51 1.77 9.06
C GLU A 123 -13.91 1.27 8.69
N CYS A 124 -14.03 -0.03 8.49
CA CYS A 124 -15.25 -0.72 8.08
C CYS A 124 -15.88 -1.46 9.27
N LYS A 125 -17.16 -1.77 9.15
CA LYS A 125 -17.92 -2.61 10.10
C LYS A 125 -18.66 -3.68 9.30
N ASP A 126 -17.93 -4.71 8.91
CA ASP A 126 -18.40 -5.85 8.11
C ASP A 126 -18.96 -5.45 6.72
N ASP A 127 -18.62 -4.26 6.23
CA ASP A 127 -19.04 -3.69 4.95
C ASP A 127 -17.89 -3.45 3.97
N GLU A 128 -16.68 -3.95 4.25
CA GLU A 128 -15.46 -3.57 3.52
C GLU A 128 -15.49 -3.95 2.03
N ASN A 129 -16.10 -5.08 1.68
CA ASN A 129 -16.22 -5.54 0.30
C ASN A 129 -17.23 -4.69 -0.49
N THR A 130 -18.37 -4.35 0.12
CA THR A 130 -19.38 -3.46 -0.47
C THR A 130 -18.81 -2.07 -0.67
N LEU A 131 -18.06 -1.55 0.32
CA LEU A 131 -17.37 -0.28 0.21
C LEU A 131 -16.34 -0.29 -0.92
N LEU A 132 -15.53 -1.36 -1.02
CA LEU A 132 -14.54 -1.52 -2.07
C LEU A 132 -15.18 -1.51 -3.47
N ASP A 133 -16.30 -2.21 -3.64
CA ASP A 133 -17.00 -2.29 -4.93
C ASP A 133 -17.64 -0.94 -5.31
N ALA A 134 -18.21 -0.22 -4.35
CA ALA A 134 -18.74 1.13 -4.55
C ALA A 134 -17.65 2.12 -4.97
N LEU A 135 -16.46 2.05 -4.35
CA LEU A 135 -15.30 2.84 -4.75
C LEU A 135 -14.78 2.44 -6.13
N GLY A 136 -14.82 1.15 -6.47
CA GLY A 136 -14.44 0.63 -7.78
C GLY A 136 -15.22 1.27 -8.94
N ALA A 137 -16.46 1.67 -8.72
CA ALA A 137 -17.28 2.36 -9.71
C ALA A 137 -16.79 3.79 -10.05
N LEU A 138 -15.91 4.38 -9.23
CA LEU A 138 -15.38 5.73 -9.44
C LEU A 138 -14.07 5.76 -10.24
N GLN A 139 -13.47 4.61 -10.53
CA GLN A 139 -12.12 4.53 -11.08
C GLN A 139 -11.97 5.07 -12.52
N THR A 140 -13.04 5.08 -13.31
CA THR A 140 -13.00 5.45 -14.73
C THR A 140 -12.81 6.94 -14.97
N ASP A 141 -13.05 7.77 -13.95
CA ASP A 141 -13.04 9.23 -14.06
C ASP A 141 -11.70 9.86 -13.63
N VAL A 142 -10.72 9.03 -13.26
CA VAL A 142 -9.40 9.45 -12.76
C VAL A 142 -8.27 8.72 -13.47
N ALA A 143 -7.06 9.28 -13.45
CA ALA A 143 -5.94 8.69 -14.20
C ALA A 143 -5.41 7.42 -13.52
N PHE A 144 -5.31 7.46 -12.19
CA PHE A 144 -4.87 6.36 -11.35
C PHE A 144 -5.82 6.22 -10.17
N MET A 145 -6.25 5.01 -9.88
CA MET A 145 -6.91 4.67 -8.63
C MET A 145 -6.49 3.28 -8.16
N SER A 146 -6.07 3.17 -6.92
CA SER A 146 -5.91 1.89 -6.22
C SER A 146 -6.86 1.84 -5.03
N CYS A 147 -7.54 0.72 -4.88
CA CYS A 147 -8.46 0.43 -3.78
C CYS A 147 -8.09 -0.92 -3.17
N VAL A 148 -7.72 -0.96 -1.90
CA VAL A 148 -7.29 -2.18 -1.21
C VAL A 148 -7.89 -2.25 0.19
N LEU A 149 -7.93 -3.45 0.75
CA LEU A 149 -8.27 -3.62 2.16
C LEU A 149 -7.04 -3.36 3.04
N ILE A 150 -7.27 -2.83 4.23
CA ILE A 150 -6.24 -2.57 5.25
C ILE A 150 -6.72 -3.08 6.60
N GLY A 151 -5.77 -3.30 7.51
CA GLY A 151 -6.06 -3.75 8.87
C GLY A 151 -6.32 -5.26 8.98
N ARG A 152 -6.50 -5.70 10.23
CA ARG A 152 -6.75 -7.10 10.59
C ARG A 152 -7.97 -7.21 11.49
N ASP A 153 -7.81 -6.82 12.76
CA ASP A 153 -8.91 -6.84 13.74
C ASP A 153 -9.89 -5.69 13.52
N ARG A 154 -9.40 -4.62 12.87
CA ARG A 154 -10.17 -3.45 12.46
C ARG A 154 -9.98 -3.27 10.96
N PRO A 155 -10.73 -4.01 10.14
CA PRO A 155 -10.61 -3.91 8.69
C PRO A 155 -11.03 -2.52 8.24
N GLY A 156 -10.45 -2.10 7.13
CA GLY A 156 -10.76 -0.84 6.48
C GLY A 156 -10.49 -0.91 4.99
N VAL A 157 -10.84 0.16 4.29
CA VAL A 157 -10.47 0.35 2.89
C VAL A 157 -9.48 1.52 2.80
N LEU A 158 -8.48 1.36 1.95
CA LEU A 158 -7.56 2.41 1.52
C LEU A 158 -7.78 2.68 0.03
N VAL A 159 -7.83 3.96 -0.29
CA VAL A 159 -7.93 4.49 -1.64
C VAL A 159 -6.77 5.44 -1.89
N ARG A 160 -6.05 5.22 -3.00
CA ARG A 160 -5.11 6.19 -3.55
C ARG A 160 -5.59 6.62 -4.91
N VAL A 161 -5.53 7.93 -5.17
CA VAL A 161 -5.87 8.50 -6.47
C VAL A 161 -4.78 9.48 -6.90
N ALA A 162 -4.50 9.50 -8.19
CA ALA A 162 -3.71 10.56 -8.79
C ALA A 162 -4.30 10.95 -10.15
N HIS A 163 -4.17 12.24 -10.48
CA HIS A 163 -4.75 12.80 -11.70
C HIS A 163 -3.97 14.03 -12.19
N HIS A 164 -4.21 14.47 -13.43
CA HIS A 164 -3.51 15.60 -14.06
C HIS A 164 -3.86 16.97 -13.44
N GLY A 165 -4.95 17.01 -12.67
CA GLY A 165 -5.42 18.11 -11.86
C GLY A 165 -6.47 17.57 -10.88
N ALA A 166 -7.11 18.44 -10.10
CA ALA A 166 -8.21 17.98 -9.25
C ALA A 166 -9.34 17.38 -10.12
N PRO A 167 -9.87 16.19 -9.79
CA PRO A 167 -11.08 15.65 -10.40
C PRO A 167 -12.28 16.59 -10.21
N SER A 168 -13.39 16.31 -10.90
CA SER A 168 -14.60 17.12 -10.78
C SER A 168 -15.12 17.19 -9.33
N ALA A 169 -15.76 18.30 -8.97
CA ALA A 169 -16.37 18.45 -7.65
C ALA A 169 -17.44 17.37 -7.38
N ASP A 170 -18.18 16.97 -8.42
CA ASP A 170 -19.14 15.86 -8.34
C ASP A 170 -18.44 14.53 -7.97
N TRP A 171 -17.33 14.21 -8.64
CA TRP A 171 -16.57 13.01 -8.35
C TRP A 171 -16.05 12.99 -6.91
N LEU A 172 -15.51 14.12 -6.43
CA LEU A 172 -15.06 14.28 -5.05
C LEU A 172 -16.22 14.13 -4.05
N SER A 173 -17.39 14.68 -4.36
CA SER A 173 -18.59 14.56 -3.53
C SER A 173 -19.09 13.11 -3.46
N ARG A 174 -19.09 12.38 -4.58
CA ARG A 174 -19.45 10.96 -4.63
C ARG A 174 -18.49 10.12 -3.80
N LEU A 175 -17.19 10.37 -3.92
CA LEU A 175 -16.18 9.70 -3.09
C LEU A 175 -16.37 10.01 -1.61
N ASP A 176 -16.58 11.28 -1.25
CA ASP A 176 -16.83 11.67 0.14
C ASP A 176 -18.09 10.99 0.69
N SER A 177 -19.15 10.86 -0.09
CA SER A 177 -20.37 10.16 0.33
C SER A 177 -20.14 8.66 0.56
N VAL A 178 -19.47 7.98 -0.38
CA VAL A 178 -19.10 6.55 -0.22
C VAL A 178 -18.21 6.33 1.01
N MET A 179 -17.29 7.26 1.30
CA MET A 179 -16.38 7.21 2.44
C MET A 179 -16.98 7.78 3.74
N ALA A 180 -18.25 8.18 3.76
CA ALA A 180 -18.92 8.81 4.90
C ALA A 180 -18.21 10.08 5.43
N LEU A 181 -17.68 10.89 4.51
CA LEU A 181 -16.93 12.13 4.74
C LEU A 181 -17.72 13.41 4.40
N ASP A 182 -19.01 13.29 4.11
CA ASP A 182 -19.96 14.38 3.81
C ASP A 182 -20.82 14.80 5.02
N GLY A 183 -20.75 14.08 6.13
CA GLY A 183 -21.51 14.35 7.35
C GLY A 183 -21.10 15.59 8.14
N ALA A 184 -21.95 16.00 9.08
CA ALA A 184 -21.75 17.19 9.93
C ALA A 184 -20.58 17.05 10.93
N ASN A 185 -20.28 15.82 11.36
CA ASN A 185 -19.21 15.54 12.33
C ASN A 185 -17.81 15.41 11.67
N VAL A 186 -17.71 15.70 10.38
CA VAL A 186 -16.45 15.63 9.63
C VAL A 186 -15.73 16.96 9.77
N LEU A 187 -14.50 16.92 10.28
CA LEU A 187 -13.61 18.07 10.28
C LEU A 187 -13.18 18.38 8.84
N ARG A 188 -13.31 19.64 8.43
CA ARG A 188 -13.01 20.09 7.07
C ARG A 188 -11.96 21.19 7.10
N TYR A 189 -10.99 21.07 6.20
CA TYR A 189 -10.05 22.13 5.90
C TYR A 189 -9.87 22.18 4.38
N ASP A 190 -10.06 23.36 3.81
CA ASP A 190 -9.89 23.61 2.39
C ASP A 190 -8.91 24.78 2.22
N ASP A 191 -7.88 24.59 1.41
CA ASP A 191 -6.96 25.64 0.98
C ASP A 191 -7.03 25.74 -0.55
N PRO A 192 -7.96 26.55 -1.09
CA PRO A 192 -8.12 26.73 -2.53
C PRO A 192 -6.87 27.30 -3.20
N ARG A 193 -6.05 28.08 -2.48
CA ARG A 193 -4.81 28.66 -3.03
C ARG A 193 -3.76 27.58 -3.31
N ARG A 194 -3.69 26.55 -2.46
CA ARG A 194 -2.81 25.39 -2.63
C ARG A 194 -3.52 24.21 -3.32
N GLY A 195 -4.80 24.33 -3.66
CA GLY A 195 -5.60 23.25 -4.23
C GLY A 195 -5.70 22.02 -3.32
N SER A 196 -5.59 22.20 -2.00
CA SER A 196 -5.55 21.09 -1.04
C SER A 196 -6.79 21.05 -0.15
N ALA A 197 -7.23 19.86 0.20
CA ALA A 197 -8.40 19.64 1.04
C ALA A 197 -8.21 18.45 1.98
N ARG A 198 -8.79 18.56 3.17
CA ARG A 198 -8.81 17.52 4.22
C ARG A 198 -10.22 17.29 4.70
N ARG A 199 -10.58 16.02 4.84
CA ARG A 199 -11.82 15.56 5.50
C ARG A 199 -11.42 14.52 6.53
N ILE A 200 -11.83 14.69 7.77
CA ILE A 200 -11.45 13.80 8.88
C ILE A 200 -12.68 13.51 9.72
N LEU A 201 -13.07 12.24 9.79
CA LEU A 201 -14.14 11.77 10.65
C LEU A 201 -13.57 11.20 11.94
N VAL A 202 -14.01 11.75 13.06
CA VAL A 202 -13.72 11.26 14.41
C VAL A 202 -15.03 10.81 15.05
N ALA A 203 -15.03 9.61 15.64
CA ALA A 203 -16.14 9.12 16.46
C ALA A 203 -15.58 8.33 17.65
N ASP A 204 -16.23 8.42 18.81
CA ASP A 204 -15.84 7.72 20.03
C ASP A 204 -14.37 7.92 20.40
N ASN A 205 -13.88 9.16 20.26
CA ASN A 205 -12.48 9.53 20.49
C ASN A 205 -11.47 8.76 19.61
N ARG A 206 -11.88 8.23 18.45
CA ARG A 206 -11.01 7.51 17.50
C ARG A 206 -11.11 8.11 16.10
N LEU A 207 -10.06 7.94 15.31
CA LEU A 207 -10.04 8.26 13.89
C LEU A 207 -10.77 7.17 13.11
N ILE A 208 -11.82 7.53 12.36
CA ILE A 208 -12.68 6.58 11.64
C ILE A 208 -12.49 6.64 10.13
N ALA A 209 -12.34 7.85 9.59
CA ALA A 209 -12.09 8.04 8.16
C ALA A 209 -11.27 9.30 7.92
N THR A 210 -10.50 9.32 6.85
CA THR A 210 -9.71 10.46 6.41
C THR A 210 -9.69 10.51 4.89
N ARG A 211 -9.76 11.71 4.33
CA ARG A 211 -9.32 12.01 2.97
C ARG A 211 -8.39 13.21 3.01
N LEU A 212 -7.22 13.06 2.40
CA LEU A 212 -6.28 14.14 2.12
C LEU A 212 -6.13 14.24 0.61
N SER A 213 -6.17 15.45 0.08
CA SER A 213 -6.02 15.69 -1.36
C SER A 213 -5.29 16.99 -1.64
N GLY A 214 -4.64 17.07 -2.80
CA GLY A 214 -3.89 18.24 -3.27
C GLY A 214 -2.66 17.81 -4.04
N ASP A 215 -1.56 18.54 -3.89
CA ASP A 215 -0.26 18.06 -4.35
C ASP A 215 0.25 16.90 -3.47
N LEU A 216 1.40 16.34 -3.84
CA LEU A 216 2.02 15.24 -3.07
C LEU A 216 2.35 15.65 -1.62
N ALA A 217 2.62 16.94 -1.36
CA ALA A 217 2.89 17.45 -0.02
C ALA A 217 1.64 17.42 0.86
N ALA A 218 0.47 17.76 0.31
CA ALA A 218 -0.80 17.74 1.01
C ALA A 218 -1.20 16.36 1.55
N THR A 219 -0.75 15.29 0.88
CA THR A 219 -1.06 13.89 1.25
C THR A 219 -0.06 13.24 2.20
N LYS A 220 1.06 13.91 2.54
CA LYS A 220 2.16 13.30 3.30
C LYS A 220 1.76 12.77 4.68
N SER A 221 0.80 13.40 5.35
CA SER A 221 0.32 12.93 6.65
C SER A 221 -0.50 11.62 6.58
N GLY A 222 -0.85 11.18 5.38
CA GLY A 222 -1.75 10.04 5.18
C GLY A 222 -1.20 8.72 5.71
N GLU A 223 0.11 8.47 5.60
CA GLU A 223 0.70 7.22 6.07
C GLU A 223 0.58 7.05 7.58
N TRP A 224 0.97 8.07 8.34
CA TRP A 224 0.91 8.00 9.80
C TRP A 224 -0.53 8.12 10.32
N LEU A 225 -1.41 8.87 9.66
CA LEU A 225 -2.83 8.90 10.02
C LEU A 225 -3.51 7.55 9.78
N ARG A 226 -3.15 6.85 8.70
CA ARG A 226 -3.61 5.46 8.43
C ARG A 226 -3.14 4.53 9.54
N ALA A 227 -1.85 4.59 9.90
CA ALA A 227 -1.32 3.81 11.01
C ALA A 227 -2.05 4.14 12.33
N TRP A 228 -2.42 5.40 12.56
CA TRP A 228 -3.17 5.82 13.75
C TRP A 228 -4.55 5.17 13.80
N LEU A 229 -5.29 5.24 12.69
CA LEU A 229 -6.59 4.60 12.55
C LEU A 229 -6.51 3.11 12.89
N LEU A 230 -5.55 2.39 12.30
CA LEU A 230 -5.38 0.95 12.50
C LEU A 230 -4.95 0.60 13.93
N SER A 231 -4.13 1.45 14.57
CA SER A 231 -3.74 1.26 15.98
C SER A 231 -4.91 1.40 16.95
N GLY A 232 -5.95 2.12 16.54
CA GLY A 232 -7.12 2.35 17.36
C GLY A 232 -6.95 3.31 18.54
N LYS A 233 -5.78 3.95 18.66
CA LYS A 233 -5.46 4.86 19.74
C LYS A 233 -6.40 6.08 19.79
N PRO A 234 -6.62 6.64 20.99
CA PRO A 234 -7.39 7.87 21.17
C PRO A 234 -6.88 9.04 20.31
N VAL A 235 -7.78 9.75 19.63
CA VAL A 235 -7.43 10.91 18.80
C VAL A 235 -6.94 12.10 19.64
N ALA A 236 -7.24 12.11 20.94
CA ALA A 236 -6.80 13.16 21.87
C ALA A 236 -5.27 13.41 21.80
N GLU A 237 -4.47 12.36 21.60
CA GLU A 237 -3.00 12.45 21.49
C GLU A 237 -2.53 13.20 20.23
N ILE A 238 -3.33 13.20 19.16
CA ILE A 238 -2.98 13.79 17.86
C ILE A 238 -3.92 14.91 17.43
N ARG A 239 -4.82 15.38 18.31
CA ARG A 239 -5.90 16.31 17.96
C ARG A 239 -5.40 17.57 17.25
N ARG A 240 -4.29 18.14 17.72
CA ARG A 240 -3.65 19.34 17.13
C ARG A 240 -3.02 19.10 15.76
N LEU A 241 -2.82 17.84 15.37
CA LEU A 241 -2.12 17.44 14.15
C LEU A 241 -3.07 17.02 13.02
N LEU A 242 -4.34 16.73 13.33
CA LEU A 242 -5.32 16.21 12.36
C LEU A 242 -5.38 17.05 11.07
N LEU A 243 -5.52 18.37 11.21
CA LEU A 243 -5.63 19.27 10.06
C LEU A 243 -4.28 19.83 9.58
N SER A 244 -3.16 19.38 10.16
CA SER A 244 -1.83 19.88 9.84
C SER A 244 -1.14 19.08 8.73
N PRO A 245 -0.55 19.72 7.70
CA PRO A 245 0.16 19.05 6.60
C PRO A 245 1.58 18.64 6.95
N ILE A 246 1.74 17.91 8.06
CA ILE A 246 3.04 17.38 8.51
C ILE A 246 3.28 15.96 8.01
N ALA A 247 4.46 15.73 7.45
CA ALA A 247 4.87 14.40 6.98
C ALA A 247 5.31 13.49 8.13
N GLU A 248 5.92 14.08 9.15
CA GLU A 248 6.48 13.37 10.29
C GLU A 248 5.37 12.88 11.23
N ALA A 249 5.45 11.61 11.60
CA ALA A 249 4.55 11.02 12.59
C ALA A 249 4.82 11.64 13.98
N PRO A 250 3.80 11.74 14.84
CA PRO A 250 3.99 12.14 16.22
C PRO A 250 4.95 11.21 16.97
N ILE A 251 5.68 11.78 17.93
CA ILE A 251 6.62 11.04 18.80
C ILE A 251 5.85 9.92 19.53
N GLY A 252 6.46 8.72 19.59
CA GLY A 252 5.87 7.55 20.25
C GLY A 252 4.97 6.69 19.36
N MET A 253 4.89 7.00 18.06
CA MET A 253 4.29 6.12 17.08
C MET A 253 5.34 5.12 16.56
N PRO A 254 5.11 3.80 16.67
CA PRO A 254 5.99 2.86 16.01
C PRO A 254 5.94 3.12 14.49
N PRO A 255 7.08 3.10 13.79
CA PRO A 255 7.10 3.25 12.35
C PRO A 255 6.20 2.21 11.70
N ALA A 256 5.47 2.59 10.66
CA ALA A 256 4.70 1.65 9.87
C ALA A 256 5.65 0.58 9.32
N SER A 257 5.39 -0.69 9.64
CA SER A 257 6.18 -1.83 9.17
C SER A 257 5.23 -2.89 8.59
N ARG A 258 5.68 -3.56 7.53
CA ARG A 258 4.88 -4.61 6.90
C ARG A 258 4.75 -5.83 7.81
N ALA A 259 3.66 -6.57 7.65
CA ALA A 259 3.51 -7.86 8.30
C ALA A 259 4.39 -8.91 7.59
N VAL A 260 5.20 -9.62 8.37
CA VAL A 260 6.07 -10.71 7.87
C VAL A 260 5.43 -12.07 8.18
N CYS A 261 4.87 -12.26 9.38
CA CYS A 261 4.11 -13.45 9.72
C CYS A 261 2.61 -13.17 9.73
N GLN A 262 1.92 -13.54 8.64
CA GLN A 262 0.49 -13.28 8.52
C GLN A 262 -0.36 -14.08 9.51
N CYS A 263 0.03 -15.33 9.78
CA CYS A 263 -0.71 -16.23 10.65
C CYS A 263 -0.79 -15.68 12.09
N LEU A 264 0.30 -15.14 12.62
CA LEU A 264 0.41 -14.67 14.01
C LEU A 264 0.58 -13.16 14.19
N ASP A 265 0.42 -12.38 13.11
CA ASP A 265 0.45 -10.91 13.12
C ASP A 265 1.78 -10.28 13.50
N VAL A 266 2.89 -10.92 13.11
CA VAL A 266 4.21 -10.41 13.47
C VAL A 266 4.74 -9.48 12.38
N SER A 267 5.02 -8.23 12.75
CA SER A 267 5.56 -7.20 11.87
C SER A 267 7.08 -7.28 11.74
N GLU A 268 7.61 -6.72 10.65
CA GLU A 268 9.05 -6.59 10.44
C GLU A 268 9.71 -5.80 11.58
N ALA A 269 9.08 -4.74 12.09
CA ALA A 269 9.62 -3.97 13.20
C ALA A 269 9.73 -4.79 14.49
N ALA A 270 8.72 -5.62 14.80
CA ALA A 270 8.77 -6.50 15.97
C ALA A 270 9.89 -7.54 15.84
N ILE A 271 10.07 -8.11 14.64
CA ILE A 271 11.17 -9.03 14.34
C ILE A 271 12.52 -8.34 14.49
N CYS A 272 12.70 -7.16 13.90
CA CYS A 272 13.96 -6.43 14.00
C CYS A 272 14.27 -6.04 15.45
N ALA A 273 13.28 -5.60 16.23
CA ALA A 273 13.45 -5.29 17.65
C ALA A 273 13.93 -6.51 18.45
N GLU A 274 13.30 -7.67 18.26
CA GLU A 274 13.72 -8.92 18.92
C GLU A 274 15.12 -9.36 18.45
N LEU A 275 15.41 -9.22 17.16
CA LEU A 275 16.71 -9.55 16.58
C LEU A 275 17.83 -8.64 17.08
N SER A 276 17.54 -7.40 17.49
CA SER A 276 18.50 -6.49 18.12
C SER A 276 18.84 -6.90 19.56
N LEU A 277 17.93 -7.62 20.24
CA LEU A 277 18.15 -8.14 21.59
C LEU A 277 18.77 -9.54 21.60
N SER A 278 18.65 -10.27 20.48
CA SER A 278 19.10 -11.65 20.34
C SER A 278 20.56 -11.75 19.85
N ALA A 279 21.39 -12.49 20.59
CA ALA A 279 22.74 -12.87 20.18
C ALA A 279 22.77 -14.31 19.62
N GLY A 280 23.92 -14.71 19.05
CA GLY A 280 24.16 -16.08 18.59
C GLY A 280 24.09 -16.26 17.07
N SER A 281 24.16 -17.53 16.67
CA SER A 281 24.08 -18.00 15.29
C SER A 281 22.70 -17.72 14.66
N GLY A 282 22.61 -17.86 13.33
CA GLY A 282 21.35 -17.63 12.60
C GLY A 282 20.20 -18.54 13.06
N ASP A 283 20.50 -19.78 13.46
CA ASP A 283 19.49 -20.74 13.93
C ASP A 283 19.04 -20.42 15.35
N GLU A 284 19.95 -20.07 16.26
CA GLU A 284 19.61 -19.63 17.63
C GLU A 284 18.72 -18.38 17.62
N ARG A 285 19.02 -17.42 16.74
CA ARG A 285 18.20 -16.21 16.56
C ARG A 285 16.83 -16.53 15.95
N LEU A 286 16.75 -17.50 15.04
CA LEU A 286 15.46 -17.97 14.52
C LEU A 286 14.61 -18.64 15.61
N ASP A 287 15.24 -19.42 16.49
CA ASP A 287 14.55 -20.06 17.60
C ASP A 287 14.11 -19.05 18.68
N ALA A 288 14.89 -17.99 18.92
CA ALA A 288 14.47 -16.86 19.73
C ALA A 288 13.20 -16.19 19.17
N LEU A 289 13.17 -15.90 17.86
CA LEU A 289 11.99 -15.35 17.19
C LEU A 289 10.76 -16.26 17.31
N LYS A 290 10.93 -17.57 17.12
CA LYS A 290 9.85 -18.56 17.30
C LYS A 290 9.37 -18.66 18.75
N THR A 291 10.26 -18.44 19.71
CA THR A 291 9.91 -18.52 21.14
C THR A 291 9.15 -17.26 21.58
N THR A 292 9.69 -16.08 21.26
CA THR A 292 9.14 -14.80 21.72
C THR A 292 7.93 -14.35 20.89
N LEU A 293 8.07 -14.34 19.57
CA LEU A 293 7.05 -13.80 18.65
C LEU A 293 6.17 -14.89 18.05
N LYS A 294 6.52 -16.17 18.24
CA LYS A 294 5.83 -17.33 17.66
C LYS A 294 5.84 -17.40 16.13
N CYS A 295 6.38 -16.40 15.42
CA CYS A 295 6.41 -16.42 13.96
C CYS A 295 7.16 -17.65 13.42
N GLY A 296 6.60 -18.28 12.39
CA GLY A 296 7.20 -19.44 11.75
C GLY A 296 6.91 -20.79 12.43
N THR A 297 6.06 -20.83 13.47
CA THR A 297 5.65 -22.08 14.14
C THR A 297 4.37 -22.69 13.57
N GLU A 298 3.53 -21.90 12.90
CA GLU A 298 2.23 -22.36 12.36
C GLU A 298 2.34 -22.77 10.89
N CYS A 299 2.09 -21.83 9.98
CA CYS A 299 2.01 -22.08 8.54
C CYS A 299 3.38 -22.11 7.83
N GLY A 300 4.46 -21.68 8.50
CA GLY A 300 5.83 -21.67 7.97
C GLY A 300 6.11 -20.72 6.79
N SER A 301 5.11 -20.02 6.25
CA SER A 301 5.26 -19.19 5.03
C SER A 301 6.25 -18.03 5.20
N CYS A 302 6.41 -17.51 6.42
CA CYS A 302 7.32 -16.41 6.72
C CYS A 302 8.79 -16.85 6.89
N LEU A 303 9.10 -18.16 6.95
CA LEU A 303 10.45 -18.64 7.24
C LEU A 303 11.55 -18.14 6.28
N PRO A 304 11.34 -18.07 4.95
CA PRO A 304 12.34 -17.52 4.04
C PRO A 304 12.65 -16.04 4.33
N GLU A 305 11.61 -15.26 4.64
CA GLU A 305 11.71 -13.84 4.98
C GLU A 305 12.45 -13.65 6.31
N LEU A 306 12.12 -14.44 7.33
CA LEU A 306 12.80 -14.43 8.63
C LEU A 306 14.30 -14.69 8.47
N LYS A 307 14.68 -15.71 7.68
CA LYS A 307 16.09 -16.01 7.37
C LYS A 307 16.78 -14.85 6.63
N SER A 308 16.05 -14.15 5.77
CA SER A 308 16.56 -12.94 5.10
C SER A 308 16.84 -11.82 6.09
N LEU A 309 15.88 -11.51 6.98
CA LEU A 309 16.01 -10.47 8.01
C LEU A 309 17.12 -10.77 9.01
N ILE A 310 17.29 -12.03 9.43
CA ILE A 310 18.39 -12.46 10.30
C ILE A 310 19.74 -12.15 9.66
N ARG A 311 19.91 -12.42 8.35
CA ARG A 311 21.16 -12.12 7.62
C ARG A 311 21.40 -10.62 7.45
N LYS A 312 20.33 -9.83 7.30
CA LYS A 312 20.41 -8.37 7.14
C LYS A 312 20.59 -7.61 8.46
N THR A 313 20.27 -8.23 9.59
CA THR A 313 20.36 -7.62 10.93
C THR A 313 21.62 -8.15 11.63
N PRO A 314 22.76 -7.45 11.56
CA PRO A 314 23.98 -7.89 12.23
C PRO A 314 23.79 -8.00 13.74
N THR A 315 24.52 -8.91 14.37
CA THR A 315 24.60 -8.97 15.83
C THR A 315 25.37 -7.78 16.36
N THR A 316 25.05 -7.31 17.58
CA THR A 316 25.73 -6.19 18.24
C THR A 316 27.25 -6.40 18.33
N LEU A 317 27.70 -7.66 18.39
CA LEU A 317 29.13 -8.06 18.39
C LEU A 317 29.85 -7.89 17.04
N GLN A 318 29.13 -7.75 15.92
CA GLN A 318 29.75 -7.54 14.60
C GLN A 318 29.92 -6.06 14.23
N VAL A 319 29.22 -5.16 14.93
CA VAL A 319 29.30 -3.71 14.70
C VAL A 319 30.56 -3.10 15.34
N GLU A 320 31.12 -3.75 16.36
CA GLU A 320 32.37 -3.32 17.01
C GLU A 320 33.65 -3.83 16.32
N ALA A 321 33.52 -4.71 15.31
CA ALA A 321 34.64 -5.35 14.62
C ALA A 321 34.85 -4.87 13.17
N ALA A 322 34.16 -3.82 12.74
CA ALA A 322 34.26 -3.19 11.41
C ALA A 322 34.52 -1.68 11.56
#